data_AF-A0A1G2XYP3-F1
#
_entry.id   AF-A0A1G2XYP3-F1
#
_cell.length_a   1.000
_cell.length_b   1.000
_cell.length_c   1.000
_cell.angle_alpha   90.00
_cell.angle_beta   90.00
_cell.angle_gamma   90.00
#
_symmetry.space_group_name_H-M   'P 1'
#
loop_
_entity.id
_entity.type
_entity.pdbx_description
1 polymer ?
#
loop_
_entity_poly.entity_id
_entity_poly.type
_entity_poly.pdbx_seq_one_letter_code
_entity_poly.pdbx_strand_id
1 'polypeptide(L)'
;MMEIITIQGEPIIEVYESFDGSYWYITEKLYKQDSIIDGKIYRDDQILYGYARLSAFPEYAEFGNISETELKLLGSKIWKVPKQNWKLCPEVEAKVST
;
A
#
# COMPACT_ATOMS: atom_id res chain seq x y z
N MET A 1 1.31 -19.75 -16.66
CA MET A 1 0.85 -19.59 -15.27
C MET A 1 1.18 -18.18 -14.84
N MET A 2 0.18 -17.39 -14.44
CA MET A 2 0.41 -16.08 -13.84
C MET A 2 0.50 -16.26 -12.33
N GLU A 3 1.58 -15.75 -11.75
CA GLU A 3 1.76 -15.69 -10.30
C GLU A 3 1.02 -14.45 -9.79
N ILE A 4 0.03 -14.65 -8.92
CA ILE A 4 -0.70 -13.59 -8.25
C ILE A 4 -0.10 -13.44 -6.86
N ILE A 5 0.46 -12.26 -6.59
CA ILE A 5 0.95 -11.93 -5.25
C ILE A 5 -0.20 -11.39 -4.43
N THR A 6 -0.41 -11.99 -3.25
CA THR A 6 -1.48 -11.64 -2.33
C THR A 6 -0.93 -11.23 -0.97
N ILE A 7 -1.67 -10.43 -0.21
CA ILE A 7 -1.42 -10.13 1.21
C ILE A 7 -2.66 -10.56 1.99
N GLN A 8 -2.50 -11.43 2.99
CA GLN A 8 -3.65 -11.99 3.74
C GLN A 8 -4.75 -12.57 2.83
N GLY A 9 -4.35 -13.18 1.70
CA GLY A 9 -5.26 -13.75 0.71
C GLY A 9 -5.79 -12.79 -0.36
N GLU A 10 -5.62 -11.46 -0.21
CA GLU A 10 -6.13 -10.44 -1.12
C GLU A 10 -5.09 -10.06 -2.22
N PRO A 11 -5.47 -9.97 -3.50
CA PRO A 11 -4.56 -9.60 -4.58
C PRO A 11 -4.01 -8.18 -4.44
N ILE A 12 -2.68 -8.06 -4.56
CA ILE A 12 -1.99 -6.77 -4.51
C ILE A 12 -1.96 -6.11 -5.90
N ILE A 13 -2.25 -4.81 -5.96
CA ILE A 13 -2.18 -3.99 -7.18
C ILE A 13 -1.05 -2.97 -7.17
N GLU A 14 -0.62 -2.49 -5.99
CA GLU A 14 0.55 -1.62 -5.80
C GLU A 14 1.19 -1.90 -4.44
N VAL A 15 2.50 -1.72 -4.31
CA VAL A 15 3.23 -1.81 -3.03
C VAL A 15 4.08 -0.56 -2.85
N TYR A 16 3.99 0.05 -1.68
CA TYR A 16 4.89 1.11 -1.25
C TYR A 16 5.74 0.61 -0.08
N GLU A 17 7.00 1.01 -0.06
CA GLU A 17 7.98 0.67 0.97
C GLU A 17 8.70 1.95 1.42
N SER A 18 9.10 1.97 2.68
CA SER A 18 9.93 3.02 3.27
C SER A 18 11.28 2.48 3.72
N PHE A 19 12.26 3.37 3.95
CA PHE A 19 13.59 3.00 4.44
C PHE A 19 13.59 2.30 5.80
N ASP A 20 12.59 2.55 6.64
CA ASP A 20 12.49 1.91 7.95
C ASP A 20 11.86 0.51 7.91
N GLY A 21 11.38 0.07 6.74
CA GLY A 21 10.73 -1.23 6.56
C GLY A 21 9.22 -1.20 6.82
N SER A 22 8.58 -0.03 6.80
CA SER A 22 7.12 0.09 6.71
C SER A 22 6.65 -0.16 5.27
N TYR A 23 5.52 -0.86 5.13
CA TYR A 23 4.92 -1.24 3.86
C TYR A 23 3.44 -0.87 3.78
N TRP A 24 3.00 -0.48 2.58
CA TRP A 24 1.59 -0.31 2.23
C TRP A 24 1.28 -1.16 1.01
N TYR A 25 0.48 -2.21 1.20
CA TYR A 25 0.05 -3.13 0.15
C TYR A 25 -1.34 -2.75 -0.32
N ILE A 26 -1.45 -2.10 -1.47
CA ILE A 26 -2.72 -1.64 -2.01
C ILE A 26 -3.39 -2.80 -2.73
N THR A 27 -4.65 -3.06 -2.41
CA THR A 27 -5.47 -4.11 -3.02
C THR A 27 -6.58 -3.53 -3.90
N GLU A 28 -7.04 -2.31 -3.61
CA GLU A 28 -8.12 -1.66 -4.37
C GLU A 28 -7.92 -0.14 -4.50
N LYS A 29 -8.40 0.42 -5.62
CA LYS A 29 -8.64 1.87 -5.76
C LYS A 29 -10.12 2.11 -5.54
N LEU A 30 -10.46 2.81 -4.46
CA LEU A 30 -11.84 3.10 -4.12
C LEU A 30 -12.31 4.35 -4.89
N TYR A 31 -12.90 5.30 -4.18
CA TYR A 31 -13.42 6.55 -4.71
C TYR A 31 -12.41 7.70 -4.56
N LYS A 32 -12.79 8.86 -5.10
CA LYS A 32 -12.07 10.11 -4.90
C LYS A 32 -12.83 11.04 -3.96
N GLN A 33 -12.11 11.82 -3.17
CA GLN A 33 -12.68 12.86 -2.30
C GLN A 33 -11.69 14.02 -2.13
N ASP A 34 -12.16 15.13 -1.56
CA ASP A 34 -11.24 16.15 -1.04
C ASP A 34 -10.70 15.67 0.31
N SER A 35 -9.38 15.77 0.50
CA SER A 35 -8.68 15.40 1.74
C SER A 35 -8.11 16.65 2.41
N ILE A 36 -8.25 16.73 3.73
CA ILE A 36 -7.62 17.79 4.54
C ILE A 36 -6.42 17.18 5.26
N ILE A 37 -5.22 17.60 4.86
CA ILE A 37 -3.96 17.11 5.43
C ILE A 37 -3.17 18.34 5.89
N ASP A 38 -2.78 18.36 7.17
CA ASP A 38 -2.11 19.51 7.82
C ASP A 38 -2.82 20.85 7.58
N GLY A 39 -4.16 20.84 7.63
CA GLY A 39 -5.00 22.02 7.41
C GLY A 39 -5.08 22.52 5.97
N LYS A 40 -4.46 21.82 5.01
CA LYS A 40 -4.54 22.12 3.58
C LYS A 40 -5.49 21.15 2.87
N ILE A 41 -6.33 21.70 1.99
CA ILE A 41 -7.24 20.91 1.15
C ILE A 41 -6.48 20.42 -0.09
N TYR A 42 -6.49 19.12 -0.30
CA TYR A 42 -6.06 18.44 -1.51
C TYR A 42 -7.30 17.91 -2.22
N ARG A 43 -7.59 18.48 -3.38
CA ARG A 43 -8.79 18.12 -4.16
C ARG A 43 -8.56 16.85 -4.95
N ASP A 44 -9.64 16.09 -5.15
CA ASP A 44 -9.66 14.89 -6.01
C ASP A 44 -8.62 13.83 -5.58
N ASP A 45 -8.40 13.70 -4.27
CA ASP A 45 -7.51 12.69 -3.69
C ASP A 45 -8.10 11.28 -3.92
N GLN A 46 -7.25 10.36 -4.39
CA GLN A 46 -7.62 8.97 -4.57
C GLN A 46 -7.53 8.25 -3.23
N ILE A 47 -8.66 7.70 -2.77
CA ILE A 47 -8.67 6.81 -1.62
C ILE A 47 -8.38 5.39 -2.11
N LEU A 48 -7.43 4.76 -1.45
CA LEU A 48 -7.00 3.39 -1.68
C LEU A 48 -7.49 2.52 -0.53
N TYR A 49 -7.63 1.21 -0.77
CA TYR A 49 -7.76 0.22 0.29
C TYR A 49 -6.57 -0.72 0.25
N GLY A 50 -6.06 -1.11 1.42
CA GLY A 50 -4.90 -1.97 1.48
C GLY A 50 -4.48 -2.32 2.90
N TYR A 51 -3.43 -3.12 3.00
CA TYR A 51 -2.80 -3.55 4.25
C TYR A 51 -1.61 -2.65 4.57
N ALA A 52 -1.62 -2.01 5.73
CA ALA A 52 -0.52 -1.18 6.20
C ALA A 52 0.23 -1.88 7.33
N ARG A 53 1.55 -1.98 7.20
CA ARG A 53 2.44 -2.58 8.20
C ARG A 53 3.54 -1.59 8.53
N LEU A 54 3.52 -1.03 9.73
CA LEU A 54 4.55 -0.10 10.19
C LEU A 54 5.70 -0.86 10.84
N SER A 55 6.93 -0.51 10.50
CA SER A 55 8.14 -1.17 11.04
C SER A 55 8.26 -1.08 12.56
N ALA A 56 7.85 0.05 13.14
CA ALA A 56 7.91 0.29 14.57
C ALA A 56 6.85 -0.49 15.37
N PHE A 57 5.74 -0.89 14.73
CA PHE A 57 4.62 -1.57 15.37
C PHE A 57 3.94 -2.59 14.43
N PRO A 58 4.66 -3.65 14.02
CA PRO A 58 4.14 -4.62 13.05
C PRO A 58 2.92 -5.40 13.57
N GLU A 59 2.72 -5.51 14.88
CA GLU A 59 1.57 -6.17 15.50
C GLU A 59 0.24 -5.44 15.29
N TYR A 60 0.27 -4.15 14.92
CA TYR A 60 -0.92 -3.37 14.57
C TYR A 60 -1.14 -3.28 13.06
N ALA A 61 -0.48 -4.15 12.28
CA ALA A 61 -0.67 -4.15 10.85
C ALA A 61 -2.11 -4.56 10.48
N GLU A 62 -2.78 -3.73 9.71
CA GLU A 62 -4.22 -3.83 9.47
C GLU A 62 -4.61 -3.40 8.06
N PHE A 63 -5.81 -3.82 7.65
CA PHE A 63 -6.44 -3.30 6.44
C PHE A 63 -7.17 -1.99 6.74
N GLY A 64 -7.06 -1.03 5.83
CA GLY A 64 -7.74 0.24 5.97
C GLY A 64 -7.70 1.10 4.72
N ASN A 65 -8.35 2.26 4.83
CA ASN A 65 -8.31 3.29 3.80
C ASN A 65 -6.99 4.05 3.88
N ILE A 66 -6.36 4.30 2.74
CA ILE A 66 -5.09 5.01 2.63
C ILE A 66 -5.27 6.15 1.62
N SER A 67 -4.90 7.37 2.00
CA SER A 67 -4.86 8.50 1.08
C SER A 67 -3.65 8.36 0.15
N GLU A 68 -3.89 8.38 -1.17
CA GLU A 68 -2.79 8.43 -2.14
C GLU A 68 -2.00 9.74 -2.00
N THR A 69 -2.66 10.84 -1.61
CA THR A 69 -2.00 12.11 -1.34
C THR A 69 -1.05 12.03 -0.15
N GLU A 70 -1.44 11.40 0.97
CA GLU A 70 -0.53 11.19 2.11
C GLU A 70 0.73 10.41 1.68
N LEU A 71 0.56 9.33 0.91
CA LEU A 71 1.69 8.59 0.34
C LEU A 71 2.59 9.48 -0.52
N LYS A 72 2.02 10.31 -1.40
CA LYS A 72 2.79 11.25 -2.24
C LYS A 72 3.53 12.30 -1.42
N LEU A 73 2.93 12.80 -0.34
CA LEU A 73 3.53 13.81 0.54
C LEU A 73 4.70 13.27 1.36
N LEU A 74 4.77 11.94 1.59
CA LEU A 74 5.97 11.31 2.16
C LEU A 74 7.20 11.44 1.24
N GLY A 75 6.99 11.70 -0.06
CA GLY A 75 8.06 12.03 -1.00
C GLY A 75 9.13 10.93 -1.06
N SER A 76 10.39 11.31 -0.93
CA SER A 76 11.53 10.38 -0.99
C SER A 76 11.65 9.43 0.21
N LYS A 77 10.75 9.51 1.19
CA LYS A 77 10.73 8.59 2.34
C LYS A 77 10.11 7.23 1.97
N ILE A 78 9.31 7.19 0.91
CA ILE A 78 8.71 5.96 0.39
C ILE A 78 8.96 5.83 -1.12
N TRP A 79 8.86 4.62 -1.64
CA TRP A 79 8.89 4.36 -3.08
C TRP A 79 7.89 3.26 -3.44
N LYS A 80 7.41 3.30 -4.70
CA LYS A 80 6.69 2.17 -5.27
C LYS A 80 7.67 1.02 -5.51
N VAL A 81 7.40 -0.15 -4.93
CA VAL A 81 8.23 -1.34 -5.12
C VAL A 81 8.01 -1.89 -6.53
N PRO A 82 9.07 -2.13 -7.32
CA PRO A 82 8.94 -2.75 -8.63
C PRO A 82 8.24 -4.11 -8.55
N LYS A 83 7.32 -4.40 -9.48
CA LYS A 83 6.48 -5.62 -9.45
C LYS A 83 7.28 -6.91 -9.32
N GLN A 84 8.44 -7.01 -9.96
CA GLN A 84 9.34 -8.17 -9.87
C GLN A 84 9.85 -8.46 -8.44
N ASN A 85 9.80 -7.46 -7.56
CA ASN A 85 10.28 -7.54 -6.19
C ASN A 85 9.15 -7.76 -5.18
N TRP A 86 7.87 -7.77 -5.60
CA TRP A 86 6.75 -7.90 -4.66
C TRP A 86 6.83 -9.17 -3.81
N LYS A 87 7.24 -10.30 -4.39
CA LYS A 87 7.43 -11.57 -3.68
C LYS A 87 8.52 -11.56 -2.59
N LEU A 88 9.35 -10.52 -2.55
CA LEU A 88 10.38 -10.32 -1.54
C LEU A 88 9.88 -9.46 -0.37
N CYS A 89 8.69 -8.86 -0.51
CA CYS A 89 8.11 -8.05 0.55
C CYS A 89 7.59 -8.95 1.69
N PRO A 90 7.59 -8.48 2.94
CA PRO A 90 7.10 -9.26 4.07
C PRO A 90 5.65 -9.72 3.93
N GLU A 91 5.35 -10.93 4.42
CA GLU A 91 3.97 -11.44 4.61
C GLU A 91 3.16 -11.66 3.33
N VAL A 92 3.76 -11.45 2.16
CA VAL A 92 3.11 -11.74 0.88
C VAL A 92 3.13 -13.25 0.58
N GLU A 93 2.11 -13.68 -0.14
CA GLU A 93 1.96 -15.06 -0.60
C GLU A 93 1.87 -15.09 -2.13
N ALA A 94 2.44 -16.11 -2.75
CA ALA A 94 2.30 -16.34 -4.18
C ALA A 94 1.24 -17.41 -4.44
N LYS A 95 0.20 -17.06 -5.19
CA LYS A 95 -0.80 -18.00 -5.68
C LYS A 95 -0.62 -18.22 -7.18
N VAL A 96 -0.57 -19.47 -7.59
CA VAL A 96 -0.56 -19.85 -9.00
C VAL A 96 -2.01 -19.91 -9.47
N SER A 97 -2.39 -19.09 -10.45
CA SER A 97 -3.70 -19.21 -11.10
C SER A 97 -3.69 -20.45 -12.00
N THR A 98 -4.49 -21.46 -11.66
CA THR A 98 -4.75 -22.67 -12.47
C THR A 98 -5.51 -22.34 -13.74
#